data_AF-A0A6P7I2T4-F1
#
_entry.id   AF-A0A6P7I2T4-F1
#
_cell.length_a   1.000
_cell.length_b   1.000
_cell.length_c   1.000
_cell.angle_alpha   90.00
_cell.angle_beta   90.00
_cell.angle_gamma   90.00
#
_symmetry.space_group_name_H-M   'P 1'
#
loop_
_entity.id
_entity.type
_entity.pdbx_description
1 polymer ?
#
loop_
_entity_poly.entity_id
_entity_poly.type
_entity_poly.pdbx_seq_one_letter_code
_entity_poly.pdbx_strand_id
1 'polypeptide(L)'
;MTVEGVKHSPILSALFRMTEDCELLGAAEFIKERLYFATLRSKPKSTANTHYFCTDDEFVYENFYTDFGPLNLAMLYRYCCKLNKKLKSFTLTRKRIVHYTSFDQKKRSNAAVLIGGYAVIYLKKTPAEAYRALISGSNASYLPFRDASFGNCTYNLTVLDCLQGIGKALQHGFFNFETFDVDEYEHYERVENGDLNWIVPGKFLAFSGPHPKTKIENGYPLHAPEAYFPYFRKHNVTTIIRLNKKIYDAKRFTDAGFDHYDLFFVDGSTPNDIITRRFLHICESTDGAVAVHCKAGLGRTGTLIGCYLMKHYRFTAGETIAWIRICRPGSVIGPQQNFLEEKQTALWLLGDNQRSQKAKLEERAVPHLITCMDDLTLNPAHNSNISRVSSNDHLQETELTETGLGLTQGDKLRALKSRRPPRPATTGALRVEEMKMHSRSSSQPLRLSMGVGQGSASPHKSPKFPASSASASAKRIARSPSSTASNMRSLQHEVNNNSAGPYGGSTAPPAGKGFARPGPPDFSPYRGPGSYGAMKGPSGRYLSRSIPSLQSEYIQY
;
A
#
# COMPACT_ATOMS: atom_id res chain seq x y z
N MET A 1 -18.64 -57.70 -35.06
CA MET A 1 -19.21 -56.35 -34.79
C MET A 1 -18.30 -55.62 -33.80
N THR A 2 -18.43 -54.28 -33.71
CA THR A 2 -18.06 -53.42 -32.54
C THR A 2 -16.59 -53.43 -32.06
N VAL A 3 -15.87 -52.30 -31.95
CA VAL A 3 -16.15 -50.88 -32.29
C VAL A 3 -14.85 -50.20 -32.75
N GLU A 4 -14.88 -49.45 -33.85
CA GLU A 4 -13.88 -48.41 -34.14
C GLU A 4 -14.39 -47.02 -33.74
N GLY A 5 -13.46 -46.11 -33.41
CA GLY A 5 -13.62 -44.69 -33.79
C GLY A 5 -14.49 -43.78 -32.91
N VAL A 6 -14.11 -43.56 -31.65
CA VAL A 6 -14.49 -42.29 -30.97
C VAL A 6 -13.56 -41.18 -31.45
N LYS A 7 -13.85 -40.60 -32.62
CA LYS A 7 -13.16 -39.39 -33.11
C LYS A 7 -13.55 -38.22 -32.20
N HIS A 8 -12.57 -37.58 -31.55
CA HIS A 8 -12.80 -36.30 -30.87
C HIS A 8 -13.32 -35.27 -31.87
N SER A 9 -14.58 -34.85 -31.72
CA SER A 9 -15.21 -33.91 -32.66
C SER A 9 -14.51 -32.55 -32.65
N PRO A 10 -14.04 -32.03 -33.81
CA PRO A 10 -13.48 -30.69 -33.91
C PRO A 10 -14.48 -29.60 -33.48
N ILE A 11 -15.79 -29.87 -33.63
CA ILE A 11 -16.85 -28.94 -33.23
C ILE A 11 -16.89 -28.80 -31.70
N LEU A 12 -16.64 -29.87 -30.94
CA LEU A 12 -16.54 -29.78 -29.48
C LEU A 12 -15.29 -29.01 -29.05
N SER A 13 -14.13 -29.23 -29.68
CA SER A 13 -12.93 -28.44 -29.35
C SER A 13 -13.08 -26.96 -29.73
N ALA A 14 -13.81 -26.65 -30.80
CA ALA A 14 -14.17 -25.29 -31.18
C ALA A 14 -15.16 -24.66 -30.18
N LEU A 15 -16.20 -25.36 -29.75
CA LEU A 15 -17.15 -24.88 -28.74
C LEU A 15 -16.46 -24.64 -27.38
N PHE A 16 -15.54 -25.53 -26.96
CA PHE A 16 -14.74 -25.30 -25.75
C PHE A 16 -13.77 -24.12 -25.89
N ARG A 17 -13.16 -23.90 -27.07
CA ARG A 17 -12.42 -22.65 -27.34
C ARG A 17 -13.33 -21.43 -27.23
N MET A 18 -14.44 -21.39 -27.97
CA MET A 18 -15.35 -20.23 -28.00
C MET A 18 -15.96 -19.90 -26.64
N THR A 19 -16.12 -20.89 -25.74
CA THR A 19 -16.58 -20.67 -24.36
C THR A 19 -15.45 -20.22 -23.42
N GLU A 20 -14.24 -20.79 -23.49
CA GLU A 20 -13.08 -20.24 -22.76
C GLU A 20 -12.72 -18.82 -23.20
N ASP A 21 -12.78 -18.54 -24.50
CA ASP A 21 -12.42 -17.24 -25.07
C ASP A 21 -13.52 -16.18 -24.80
N CYS A 22 -14.76 -16.61 -24.57
CA CYS A 22 -15.86 -15.74 -24.10
C CYS A 22 -15.65 -15.27 -22.65
N GLU A 23 -15.13 -16.12 -21.75
CA GLU A 23 -14.74 -15.69 -20.38
C GLU A 23 -13.56 -14.69 -20.37
N LEU A 24 -12.81 -14.59 -21.47
CA LEU A 24 -11.68 -13.67 -21.66
C LEU A 24 -12.03 -12.42 -22.49
N LEU A 25 -13.28 -12.24 -22.93
CA LEU A 25 -13.72 -11.01 -23.59
C LEU A 25 -13.58 -9.82 -22.64
N GLY A 26 -12.68 -8.89 -22.97
CA GLY A 26 -12.35 -7.75 -22.12
C GLY A 26 -11.31 -8.02 -21.02
N ALA A 27 -10.64 -9.18 -21.04
CA ALA A 27 -9.43 -9.38 -20.22
C ALA A 27 -8.26 -8.54 -20.76
N ALA A 28 -7.45 -7.97 -19.87
CA ALA A 28 -6.24 -7.25 -20.21
C ALA A 28 -5.06 -8.22 -20.40
N GLU A 29 -4.45 -8.22 -21.58
CA GLU A 29 -3.29 -9.06 -21.90
C GLU A 29 -1.98 -8.38 -21.46
N PHE A 30 -1.18 -9.07 -20.65
CA PHE A 30 0.11 -8.59 -20.14
C PHE A 30 1.30 -9.28 -20.81
N ILE A 31 1.16 -10.57 -21.10
CA ILE A 31 2.11 -11.37 -21.89
C ILE A 31 1.28 -12.20 -22.88
N LYS A 32 1.55 -12.03 -24.19
CA LYS A 32 0.80 -12.69 -25.27
C LYS A 32 0.63 -14.18 -25.03
N GLU A 33 -0.61 -14.67 -25.11
CA GLU A 33 -0.99 -16.08 -24.93
C GLU A 33 -0.64 -16.70 -23.55
N ARG A 34 -0.09 -15.91 -22.61
CA ARG A 34 0.55 -16.43 -21.39
C ARG A 34 0.00 -15.83 -20.09
N LEU A 35 -0.26 -14.52 -20.03
CA LEU A 35 -0.68 -13.81 -18.82
C LEU A 35 -1.77 -12.77 -19.09
N TYR A 36 -2.90 -12.91 -18.38
CA TYR A 36 -4.08 -12.07 -18.47
C TYR A 36 -4.55 -11.57 -17.10
N PHE A 37 -5.24 -10.43 -17.10
CA PHE A 37 -6.00 -9.89 -15.98
C PHE A 37 -7.49 -9.78 -16.32
N ALA A 38 -8.39 -10.29 -15.47
CA ALA A 38 -9.83 -10.32 -15.73
C ALA A 38 -10.67 -9.86 -14.52
N THR A 39 -11.80 -9.21 -14.78
CA THR A 39 -12.83 -8.93 -13.75
C THR A 39 -13.99 -9.92 -13.94
N LEU A 40 -14.22 -10.81 -12.97
CA LEU A 40 -15.18 -11.93 -13.11
C LEU A 40 -16.26 -11.90 -12.02
N ARG A 41 -17.51 -12.23 -12.39
CA ARG A 41 -18.67 -12.20 -11.48
C ARG A 41 -18.72 -13.38 -10.51
N SER A 42 -18.07 -14.47 -10.86
CA SER A 42 -18.04 -15.73 -10.11
C SER A 42 -16.63 -16.31 -10.12
N LYS A 43 -16.38 -17.33 -9.29
CA LYS A 43 -15.11 -18.06 -9.25
C LYS A 43 -15.06 -19.02 -10.46
N PRO A 44 -14.19 -18.78 -11.46
CA PRO A 44 -14.05 -19.69 -12.60
C PRO A 44 -13.41 -21.02 -12.19
N LYS A 45 -13.63 -22.06 -13.00
CA LYS A 45 -12.93 -23.35 -12.87
C LYS A 45 -11.72 -23.36 -13.80
N SER A 46 -10.54 -23.71 -13.29
CA SER A 46 -9.37 -23.93 -14.16
C SER A 46 -9.60 -25.11 -15.10
N THR A 47 -9.19 -24.96 -16.35
CA THR A 47 -9.44 -25.90 -17.45
C THR A 47 -8.18 -26.68 -17.84
N ALA A 48 -8.23 -27.44 -18.94
CA ALA A 48 -7.03 -28.01 -19.56
C ALA A 48 -6.01 -26.92 -19.92
N ASN A 49 -6.47 -25.82 -20.53
CA ASN A 49 -5.62 -24.78 -21.13
C ASN A 49 -5.46 -23.52 -20.29
N THR A 50 -6.31 -23.31 -19.28
CA THR A 50 -6.37 -22.04 -18.54
C THR A 50 -6.29 -22.26 -17.02
N HIS A 51 -5.35 -21.58 -16.35
CA HIS A 51 -5.20 -21.57 -14.90
C HIS A 51 -5.63 -20.21 -14.33
N TYR A 52 -6.73 -20.21 -13.59
CA TYR A 52 -7.22 -19.02 -12.89
C TYR A 52 -6.62 -18.92 -11.48
N PHE A 53 -6.31 -17.70 -11.03
CA PHE A 53 -6.04 -17.41 -9.62
C PHE A 53 -6.53 -16.01 -9.25
N CYS A 54 -6.84 -15.82 -7.98
CA CYS A 54 -7.30 -14.56 -7.41
C CYS A 54 -6.58 -14.33 -6.08
N THR A 55 -6.51 -13.07 -5.67
CA THR A 55 -5.82 -12.60 -4.46
C THR A 55 -6.72 -11.71 -3.57
N ASP A 56 -7.98 -11.52 -3.97
CA ASP A 56 -8.96 -10.61 -3.34
C ASP A 56 -9.19 -10.87 -1.84
N ASP A 57 -9.05 -12.13 -1.41
CA ASP A 57 -9.27 -12.60 -0.03
C ASP A 57 -7.95 -13.08 0.64
N GLU A 58 -6.81 -12.79 0.01
CA GLU A 58 -5.46 -13.18 0.44
C GLU A 58 -4.62 -11.94 0.78
N PHE A 59 -4.63 -10.93 -0.10
CA PHE A 59 -4.00 -9.64 0.13
C PHE A 59 -5.08 -8.61 0.47
N VAL A 60 -5.59 -8.72 1.70
CA VAL A 60 -6.63 -7.83 2.24
C VAL A 60 -5.98 -6.56 2.77
N TYR A 61 -6.40 -5.40 2.25
CA TYR A 61 -5.97 -4.11 2.76
C TYR A 61 -6.56 -3.86 4.16
N GLU A 62 -5.71 -3.67 5.15
CA GLU A 62 -6.11 -3.28 6.50
C GLU A 62 -6.36 -1.76 6.55
N ASN A 63 -7.63 -1.37 6.53
CA ASN A 63 -8.06 0.02 6.56
C ASN A 63 -7.81 0.71 7.91
N PHE A 64 -7.75 2.04 7.89
CA PHE A 64 -7.90 2.86 9.09
C PHE A 64 -9.36 3.27 9.28
N TYR A 65 -9.98 3.82 8.23
CA TYR A 65 -11.38 4.23 8.22
C TYR A 65 -12.10 3.74 6.96
N THR A 66 -12.10 4.53 5.88
CA THR A 66 -12.75 4.17 4.59
C THR A 66 -11.77 4.14 3.40
N ASP A 67 -10.49 4.39 3.66
CA ASP A 67 -9.38 3.97 2.82
C ASP A 67 -9.43 2.46 2.54
N PHE A 68 -9.02 2.06 1.34
CA PHE A 68 -9.11 0.67 0.88
C PHE A 68 -7.88 0.19 0.11
N GLY A 69 -6.85 1.03 -0.04
CA GLY A 69 -5.67 0.77 -0.84
C GLY A 69 -4.84 2.05 -1.08
N PRO A 70 -3.74 1.97 -1.85
CA PRO A 70 -3.21 0.74 -2.47
C PRO A 70 -2.70 -0.27 -1.44
N LEU A 71 -2.57 -1.55 -1.83
CA LEU A 71 -1.91 -2.57 -1.03
C LEU A 71 -0.43 -2.23 -0.76
N ASN A 72 0.10 -2.72 0.36
CA ASN A 72 1.43 -2.34 0.84
C ASN A 72 2.58 -3.05 0.07
N LEU A 73 3.81 -2.61 0.33
CA LEU A 73 5.02 -3.09 -0.35
C LEU A 73 5.24 -4.61 -0.19
N ALA A 74 4.94 -5.17 0.99
CA ALA A 74 5.01 -6.61 1.24
C ALA A 74 3.97 -7.39 0.41
N MET A 75 2.73 -6.90 0.29
CA MET A 75 1.69 -7.52 -0.53
C MET A 75 2.05 -7.47 -2.02
N LEU A 76 2.63 -6.36 -2.50
CA LEU A 76 3.17 -6.26 -3.86
C LEU A 76 4.32 -7.25 -4.08
N TYR A 77 5.24 -7.38 -3.13
CA TYR A 77 6.34 -8.35 -3.18
C TYR A 77 5.82 -9.80 -3.22
N ARG A 78 4.99 -10.20 -2.26
CA ARG A 78 4.41 -11.55 -2.19
C ARG A 78 3.55 -11.87 -3.41
N TYR A 79 2.83 -10.90 -3.99
CA TYR A 79 2.16 -11.05 -5.29
C TYR A 79 3.14 -11.37 -6.42
N CYS A 80 4.21 -10.59 -6.55
CA CYS A 80 5.20 -10.79 -7.61
C CYS A 80 5.89 -12.16 -7.50
N CYS A 81 6.27 -12.57 -6.29
CA CYS A 81 6.80 -13.91 -6.02
C CYS A 81 5.80 -15.02 -6.39
N LYS A 82 4.51 -14.85 -6.04
CA LYS A 82 3.44 -15.80 -6.37
C LYS A 82 3.21 -15.93 -7.88
N LEU A 83 3.21 -14.81 -8.61
CA LEU A 83 3.04 -14.80 -10.06
C LEU A 83 4.27 -15.37 -10.78
N ASN A 84 5.49 -15.00 -10.36
CA ASN A 84 6.73 -15.61 -10.87
C ASN A 84 6.77 -17.13 -10.64
N LYS A 85 6.36 -17.61 -9.46
CA LYS A 85 6.26 -19.06 -9.18
C LYS A 85 5.25 -19.76 -10.09
N LYS A 86 4.14 -19.11 -10.45
CA LYS A 86 3.15 -19.66 -11.40
C LYS A 86 3.69 -19.69 -12.83
N LEU A 87 4.30 -18.60 -13.30
CA LEU A 87 4.84 -18.50 -14.66
C LEU A 87 5.97 -19.50 -14.92
N LYS A 88 6.82 -19.76 -13.92
CA LYS A 88 7.92 -20.75 -13.94
C LYS A 88 7.47 -22.20 -13.65
N SER A 89 6.20 -22.45 -13.30
CA SER A 89 5.76 -23.79 -12.88
C SER A 89 5.53 -24.71 -14.08
N PHE A 90 6.24 -25.85 -14.11
CA PHE A 90 6.17 -26.84 -15.20
C PHE A 90 4.73 -27.31 -15.50
N THR A 91 3.90 -27.49 -14.46
CA THR A 91 2.49 -27.89 -14.58
C THR A 91 1.59 -26.80 -15.19
N LEU A 92 2.09 -25.56 -15.31
CA LEU A 92 1.41 -24.39 -15.87
C LEU A 92 2.12 -23.82 -17.12
N THR A 93 3.20 -24.45 -17.61
CA THR A 93 3.98 -23.94 -18.76
C THR A 93 3.14 -23.82 -20.03
N ARG A 94 2.27 -24.80 -20.31
CA ARG A 94 1.37 -24.81 -21.48
C ARG A 94 -0.01 -24.21 -21.21
N LYS A 95 -0.22 -23.50 -20.09
CA LYS A 95 -1.52 -22.92 -19.73
C LYS A 95 -1.52 -21.40 -19.74
N ARG A 96 -2.58 -20.77 -20.25
CA ARG A 96 -2.89 -19.36 -19.98
C ARG A 96 -2.97 -19.15 -18.46
N ILE A 97 -2.25 -18.18 -17.90
CA ILE A 97 -2.41 -17.78 -16.49
C ILE A 97 -3.30 -16.54 -16.46
N VAL A 98 -4.39 -16.62 -15.71
CA VAL A 98 -5.33 -15.52 -15.55
C VAL A 98 -5.36 -15.11 -14.08
N HIS A 99 -4.88 -13.92 -13.78
CA HIS A 99 -5.20 -13.24 -12.52
C HIS A 99 -6.61 -12.68 -12.66
N TYR A 100 -7.55 -13.16 -11.85
CA TYR A 100 -8.90 -12.60 -11.82
C TYR A 100 -9.18 -11.93 -10.48
N THR A 101 -10.06 -10.94 -10.53
CA THR A 101 -10.60 -10.21 -9.39
C THR A 101 -12.13 -10.16 -9.49
N SER A 102 -12.81 -9.98 -8.37
CA SER A 102 -14.27 -9.82 -8.31
C SER A 102 -14.74 -8.49 -8.90
N PHE A 103 -16.06 -8.30 -9.03
CA PHE A 103 -16.64 -7.00 -9.44
C PHE A 103 -16.62 -5.91 -8.35
N ASP A 104 -16.07 -6.18 -7.16
CA ASP A 104 -15.90 -5.15 -6.12
C ASP A 104 -14.86 -4.11 -6.55
N GLN A 105 -15.29 -2.85 -6.67
CA GLN A 105 -14.47 -1.76 -7.19
C GLN A 105 -13.19 -1.47 -6.37
N LYS A 106 -13.16 -1.81 -5.07
CA LYS A 106 -11.98 -1.65 -4.21
C LYS A 106 -10.99 -2.79 -4.46
N LYS A 107 -11.47 -4.03 -4.52
CA LYS A 107 -10.68 -5.22 -4.86
C LYS A 107 -10.08 -5.11 -6.27
N ARG A 108 -10.89 -4.72 -7.26
CA ARG A 108 -10.43 -4.46 -8.64
C ARG A 108 -9.25 -3.50 -8.72
N SER A 109 -9.35 -2.36 -8.03
CA SER A 109 -8.36 -1.29 -8.11
C SER A 109 -7.04 -1.68 -7.45
N ASN A 110 -7.09 -2.41 -6.33
CA ASN A 110 -5.91 -3.03 -5.72
C ASN A 110 -5.28 -4.11 -6.61
N ALA A 111 -6.09 -5.03 -7.15
CA ALA A 111 -5.63 -6.09 -8.03
C ALA A 111 -4.97 -5.53 -9.31
N ALA A 112 -5.49 -4.42 -9.85
CA ALA A 112 -4.90 -3.68 -10.95
C ALA A 112 -3.53 -3.07 -10.61
N VAL A 113 -3.36 -2.49 -9.41
CA VAL A 113 -2.04 -2.01 -8.94
C VAL A 113 -1.04 -3.17 -8.78
N LEU A 114 -1.47 -4.34 -8.30
CA LEU A 114 -0.60 -5.52 -8.18
C LEU A 114 -0.06 -6.00 -9.54
N ILE A 115 -0.94 -6.23 -10.52
CA ILE A 115 -0.51 -6.76 -11.84
C ILE A 115 0.14 -5.69 -12.72
N GLY A 116 -0.32 -4.44 -12.63
CA GLY A 116 0.34 -3.29 -13.27
C GLY A 116 1.73 -3.04 -12.68
N GLY A 117 1.87 -3.15 -11.35
CA GLY A 117 3.16 -3.05 -10.66
C GLY A 117 4.11 -4.14 -11.12
N TYR A 118 3.67 -5.40 -11.11
CA TYR A 118 4.43 -6.53 -11.68
C TYR A 118 4.87 -6.27 -13.13
N ALA A 119 4.02 -5.65 -13.95
CA ALA A 119 4.32 -5.32 -15.33
C ALA A 119 5.41 -4.23 -15.48
N VAL A 120 5.45 -3.24 -14.58
CA VAL A 120 6.55 -2.26 -14.51
C VAL A 120 7.84 -2.93 -14.00
N ILE A 121 7.76 -3.72 -12.94
CA ILE A 121 8.90 -4.32 -12.24
C ILE A 121 9.57 -5.42 -13.08
N TYR A 122 8.81 -6.42 -13.54
CA TYR A 122 9.32 -7.65 -14.16
C TYR A 122 9.18 -7.65 -15.68
N LEU A 123 8.11 -7.08 -16.24
CA LEU A 123 7.91 -7.00 -17.69
C LEU A 123 8.51 -5.73 -18.32
N LYS A 124 9.14 -4.87 -17.49
CA LYS A 124 9.84 -3.62 -17.87
C LYS A 124 9.00 -2.66 -18.72
N LYS A 125 7.67 -2.74 -18.64
CA LYS A 125 6.75 -1.77 -19.26
C LYS A 125 6.84 -0.43 -18.53
N THR A 126 6.65 0.67 -19.24
CA THR A 126 6.43 1.96 -18.58
C THR A 126 5.11 1.93 -17.78
N PRO A 127 4.95 2.76 -16.73
CA PRO A 127 3.69 2.91 -16.01
C PRO A 127 2.49 3.20 -16.93
N ALA A 128 2.70 4.01 -17.97
CA ALA A 128 1.68 4.33 -18.97
C ALA A 128 1.27 3.13 -19.83
N GLU A 129 2.20 2.24 -20.20
CA GLU A 129 1.87 1.01 -20.95
C GLU A 129 1.20 -0.04 -20.07
N ALA A 130 1.65 -0.19 -18.82
CA ALA A 130 0.99 -1.06 -17.85
C ALA A 130 -0.45 -0.60 -17.57
N TYR A 131 -0.66 0.71 -17.41
CA TYR A 131 -2.00 1.29 -17.29
C TYR A 131 -2.83 1.16 -18.57
N ARG A 132 -2.23 1.36 -19.75
CA ARG A 132 -2.91 1.18 -21.06
C ARG A 132 -3.44 -0.24 -21.23
N ALA A 133 -2.68 -1.26 -20.80
CA ALA A 133 -3.15 -2.65 -20.78
C ALA A 133 -4.33 -2.83 -19.80
N LEU A 134 -4.25 -2.27 -18.58
CA LEU A 134 -5.34 -2.34 -17.58
C LEU A 134 -6.68 -1.73 -18.06
N ILE A 135 -6.66 -0.84 -19.05
CA ILE A 135 -7.85 -0.18 -19.61
C ILE A 135 -8.19 -0.58 -21.05
N SER A 136 -7.47 -1.54 -21.66
CA SER A 136 -7.70 -1.94 -23.06
C SER A 136 -8.88 -2.88 -23.27
N GLY A 137 -9.47 -3.41 -22.19
CA GLY A 137 -10.70 -4.21 -22.21
C GLY A 137 -11.91 -3.41 -21.75
N SER A 138 -13.12 -3.87 -22.10
CA SER A 138 -14.42 -3.20 -21.89
C SER A 138 -14.90 -3.09 -20.43
N ASN A 139 -13.97 -2.96 -19.47
CA ASN A 139 -14.27 -2.91 -18.04
C ASN A 139 -14.54 -1.46 -17.57
N ALA A 140 -15.37 -1.32 -16.53
CA ALA A 140 -15.55 -0.05 -15.86
C ALA A 140 -14.23 0.49 -15.25
N SER A 141 -14.09 1.82 -15.21
CA SER A 141 -12.95 2.51 -14.60
C SER A 141 -12.66 2.02 -13.18
N TYR A 142 -11.38 2.02 -12.82
CA TYR A 142 -10.93 1.74 -11.46
C TYR A 142 -11.34 2.87 -10.51
N LEU A 143 -11.67 2.53 -9.27
CA LEU A 143 -12.04 3.48 -8.23
C LEU A 143 -10.77 4.14 -7.68
N PRO A 144 -10.65 5.48 -7.69
CA PRO A 144 -9.51 6.15 -7.09
C PRO A 144 -9.37 5.82 -5.60
N PHE A 145 -8.14 5.62 -5.16
CA PHE A 145 -7.80 5.44 -3.75
C PHE A 145 -8.02 6.76 -2.99
N ARG A 146 -8.72 6.66 -1.87
CA ARG A 146 -8.95 7.76 -0.93
C ARG A 146 -8.04 7.65 0.28
N ASP A 147 -7.97 8.73 1.05
CA ASP A 147 -7.16 8.78 2.26
C ASP A 147 -7.87 8.25 3.51
N ALA A 148 -7.12 8.17 4.61
CA ALA A 148 -7.54 7.70 5.94
C ALA A 148 -8.29 8.77 6.78
N SER A 149 -8.72 9.89 6.19
CA SER A 149 -9.47 10.94 6.90
C SER A 149 -10.85 10.48 7.37
N PHE A 150 -11.29 11.04 8.50
CA PHE A 150 -12.65 10.91 9.00
C PHE A 150 -13.55 11.94 8.29
N GLY A 151 -14.23 11.51 7.23
CA GLY A 151 -15.16 12.36 6.46
C GLY A 151 -15.03 12.16 4.95
N ASN A 152 -15.21 13.25 4.20
CA ASN A 152 -15.09 13.26 2.74
C ASN A 152 -13.62 13.44 2.31
N CYS A 153 -13.18 12.66 1.32
CA CYS A 153 -11.86 12.83 0.71
C CYS A 153 -11.93 13.86 -0.42
N THR A 154 -11.01 14.82 -0.43
CA THR A 154 -10.91 15.92 -1.41
C THR A 154 -9.87 15.67 -2.52
N TYR A 155 -9.33 14.45 -2.58
CA TYR A 155 -8.24 14.05 -3.47
C TYR A 155 -8.49 12.63 -3.99
N ASN A 156 -8.22 12.40 -5.28
CA ASN A 156 -8.48 11.13 -5.96
C ASN A 156 -7.17 10.56 -6.49
N LEU A 157 -6.55 9.64 -5.74
CA LEU A 157 -5.29 9.02 -6.15
C LEU A 157 -5.58 7.84 -7.10
N THR A 158 -5.08 7.88 -8.33
CA THR A 158 -5.43 6.87 -9.34
C THR A 158 -4.54 5.63 -9.30
N VAL A 159 -4.94 4.59 -10.04
CA VAL A 159 -4.08 3.43 -10.32
C VAL A 159 -2.82 3.86 -11.09
N LEU A 160 -2.92 4.85 -11.99
CA LEU A 160 -1.77 5.35 -12.75
C LEU A 160 -0.73 6.03 -11.85
N ASP A 161 -1.16 6.86 -10.89
CA ASP A 161 -0.26 7.48 -9.90
C ASP A 161 0.52 6.43 -9.10
N CYS A 162 -0.13 5.32 -8.76
CA CYS A 162 0.51 4.20 -8.08
C CYS A 162 1.56 3.50 -8.95
N LEU A 163 1.28 3.29 -10.25
CA LEU A 163 2.25 2.70 -11.17
C LEU A 163 3.42 3.65 -11.46
N GLN A 164 3.16 4.96 -11.53
CA GLN A 164 4.20 5.99 -11.70
C GLN A 164 5.09 6.07 -10.46
N GLY A 165 4.50 6.11 -9.25
CA GLY A 165 5.24 6.08 -7.99
C GLY A 165 6.14 4.84 -7.86
N ILE A 166 5.64 3.64 -8.22
CA ILE A 166 6.46 2.41 -8.30
C ILE A 166 7.59 2.56 -9.33
N GLY A 167 7.28 3.02 -10.55
CA GLY A 167 8.28 3.20 -11.61
C GLY A 167 9.41 4.16 -11.22
N LYS A 168 9.07 5.22 -10.49
CA LYS A 168 10.02 6.26 -10.04
C LYS A 168 10.83 5.81 -8.81
N ALA A 169 10.22 5.05 -7.91
CA ALA A 169 10.93 4.37 -6.83
C ALA A 169 11.98 3.38 -7.36
N LEU A 170 11.66 2.63 -8.42
CA LEU A 170 12.64 1.78 -9.12
C LEU A 170 13.73 2.62 -9.80
N GLN A 171 13.37 3.72 -10.49
CA GLN A 171 14.32 4.62 -11.15
C GLN A 171 15.35 5.22 -10.18
N HIS A 172 14.96 5.49 -8.94
CA HIS A 172 15.84 6.05 -7.90
C HIS A 172 16.38 5.01 -6.90
N GLY A 173 16.20 3.71 -7.18
CA GLY A 173 16.77 2.63 -6.36
C GLY A 173 16.13 2.45 -4.97
N PHE A 174 14.96 3.04 -4.72
CA PHE A 174 14.26 2.94 -3.43
C PHE A 174 13.72 1.54 -3.14
N PHE A 175 13.68 0.66 -4.13
CA PHE A 175 13.16 -0.70 -4.01
C PHE A 175 13.91 -1.65 -4.92
N ASN A 176 14.51 -2.69 -4.32
CA ASN A 176 15.14 -3.80 -5.03
C ASN A 176 14.48 -5.11 -4.59
N PHE A 177 13.90 -5.84 -5.55
CA PHE A 177 13.23 -7.12 -5.31
C PHE A 177 14.17 -8.25 -4.88
N GLU A 178 15.47 -8.13 -5.15
CA GLU A 178 16.46 -9.17 -4.83
C GLU A 178 16.98 -9.05 -3.40
N THR A 179 16.83 -7.87 -2.78
CA THR A 179 17.34 -7.56 -1.42
C THR A 179 16.26 -7.04 -0.47
N PHE A 180 14.97 -7.18 -0.82
CA PHE A 180 13.87 -6.74 0.04
C PHE A 180 13.53 -7.80 1.08
N ASP A 181 13.87 -7.51 2.34
CA ASP A 181 13.43 -8.32 3.48
C ASP A 181 11.96 -8.01 3.80
N VAL A 182 11.08 -8.84 3.25
CA VAL A 182 9.63 -8.77 3.49
C VAL A 182 9.24 -9.15 4.92
N ASP A 183 10.05 -9.96 5.60
CA ASP A 183 9.76 -10.43 6.95
C ASP A 183 10.25 -9.43 8.00
N GLU A 184 11.36 -8.69 7.75
CA GLU A 184 11.69 -7.46 8.50
C GLU A 184 10.58 -6.40 8.33
N TYR A 185 10.09 -6.17 7.09
CA TYR A 185 8.98 -5.24 6.84
C TYR A 185 7.70 -5.66 7.60
N GLU A 186 7.26 -6.91 7.47
CA GLU A 186 6.04 -7.42 8.12
C GLU A 186 6.18 -7.63 9.64
N HIS A 187 7.41 -7.62 10.17
CA HIS A 187 7.67 -7.49 11.59
C HIS A 187 7.47 -6.03 12.05
N TYR A 188 8.19 -5.08 11.45
CA TYR A 188 8.24 -3.69 11.92
C TYR A 188 7.03 -2.83 11.53
N GLU A 189 6.20 -3.22 10.54
CA GLU A 189 4.93 -2.52 10.26
C GLU A 189 3.92 -2.63 11.41
N ARG A 190 4.13 -3.55 12.36
CA ARG A 190 3.22 -3.85 13.47
C ARG A 190 3.43 -2.94 14.68
N VAL A 191 2.37 -2.77 15.48
CA VAL A 191 2.40 -1.86 16.64
C VAL A 191 3.30 -2.41 17.75
N GLU A 192 3.19 -3.70 18.04
CA GLU A 192 3.99 -4.41 19.03
C GLU A 192 5.51 -4.28 18.80
N ASN A 193 5.95 -4.02 17.57
CA ASN A 193 7.36 -3.94 17.17
C ASN A 193 7.83 -2.51 16.83
N GLY A 194 7.00 -1.48 17.05
CA GLY A 194 7.39 -0.06 16.89
C GLY A 194 6.67 0.73 15.81
N ASP A 195 5.84 0.09 14.97
CA ASP A 195 5.03 0.76 13.93
C ASP A 195 5.87 1.69 13.03
N LEU A 196 6.85 1.10 12.33
CA LEU A 196 7.85 1.81 11.52
C LEU A 196 8.01 1.19 10.12
N ASN A 197 8.23 2.03 9.10
CA ASN A 197 8.48 1.62 7.72
C ASN A 197 9.50 2.55 7.04
N TRP A 198 10.37 1.98 6.20
CA TRP A 198 11.22 2.77 5.29
C TRP A 198 10.38 3.37 4.15
N ILE A 199 10.61 4.65 3.88
CA ILE A 199 10.04 5.38 2.73
C ILE A 199 11.12 5.60 1.64
N VAL A 200 12.37 5.78 2.07
CA VAL A 200 13.57 5.74 1.23
C VAL A 200 14.62 4.96 2.03
N PRO A 201 15.03 3.75 1.61
CA PRO A 201 16.03 2.95 2.33
C PRO A 201 17.29 3.74 2.63
N GLY A 202 17.79 3.66 3.87
CA GLY A 202 18.99 4.39 4.30
C GLY A 202 18.85 5.91 4.42
N LYS A 203 17.68 6.51 4.10
CA LYS A 203 17.47 7.97 4.26
C LYS A 203 16.23 8.39 5.04
N PHE A 204 15.09 7.75 4.85
CA PHE A 204 13.84 8.11 5.54
C PHE A 204 13.12 6.91 6.14
N LEU A 205 13.02 6.91 7.46
CA LEU A 205 12.21 6.00 8.26
C LEU A 205 11.00 6.76 8.85
N ALA A 206 9.78 6.31 8.56
CA ALA A 206 8.55 6.88 9.09
C ALA A 206 8.00 5.98 10.21
N PHE A 207 7.79 6.53 11.41
CA PHE A 207 7.39 5.74 12.58
C PHE A 207 6.34 6.42 13.47
N SER A 208 5.68 5.62 14.33
CA SER A 208 4.72 6.10 15.32
C SER A 208 5.40 6.83 16.49
N GLY A 209 4.70 7.78 17.12
CA GLY A 209 5.31 8.65 18.12
C GLY A 209 5.61 7.94 19.46
N PRO A 210 6.87 7.97 19.96
CA PRO A 210 7.22 7.42 21.27
C PRO A 210 6.48 8.05 22.45
N HIS A 211 6.52 7.37 23.59
CA HIS A 211 5.84 7.74 24.85
C HIS A 211 6.82 7.78 26.04
N PRO A 212 6.43 8.32 27.22
CA PRO A 212 7.32 8.42 28.38
C PRO A 212 7.82 7.07 28.92
N LYS A 213 7.08 5.97 28.72
CA LYS A 213 7.41 4.63 29.21
C LYS A 213 6.90 3.59 28.23
N THR A 214 7.64 2.49 28.06
CA THR A 214 7.12 1.30 27.39
C THR A 214 6.09 0.65 28.31
N LYS A 215 4.84 0.54 27.86
CA LYS A 215 3.73 -0.06 28.61
C LYS A 215 2.64 -0.55 27.66
N ILE A 216 1.82 -1.51 28.09
CA ILE A 216 0.55 -1.81 27.42
C ILE A 216 -0.54 -0.95 28.07
N GLU A 217 -1.27 -0.19 27.26
CA GLU A 217 -2.38 0.67 27.70
C GLU A 217 -3.64 0.32 26.90
N ASN A 218 -4.68 -0.17 27.58
CA ASN A 218 -5.92 -0.65 26.96
C ASN A 218 -5.68 -1.66 25.80
N GLY A 219 -4.70 -2.56 25.98
CA GLY A 219 -4.27 -3.54 24.98
C GLY A 219 -3.32 -3.00 23.89
N TYR A 220 -3.08 -1.69 23.83
CA TYR A 220 -2.19 -1.07 22.85
C TYR A 220 -0.75 -0.96 23.41
N PRO A 221 0.26 -1.54 22.75
CA PRO A 221 1.65 -1.38 23.16
C PRO A 221 2.15 0.03 22.83
N LEU A 222 2.60 0.74 23.87
CA LEU A 222 3.32 2.00 23.79
C LEU A 222 4.80 1.74 23.98
N HIS A 223 5.63 2.45 23.22
CA HIS A 223 7.09 2.31 23.22
C HIS A 223 7.78 3.60 23.68
N ALA A 224 8.73 3.48 24.59
CA ALA A 224 9.69 4.54 24.91
C ALA A 224 10.77 4.65 23.82
N PRO A 225 11.51 5.78 23.73
CA PRO A 225 12.61 5.97 22.78
C PRO A 225 13.59 4.81 22.68
N GLU A 226 13.94 4.19 23.82
CA GLU A 226 14.94 3.14 23.93
C GLU A 226 14.58 1.87 23.14
N ALA A 227 13.29 1.59 22.95
CA ALA A 227 12.82 0.45 22.16
C ALA A 227 13.27 0.54 20.69
N TYR A 228 13.50 1.76 20.19
CA TYR A 228 13.92 2.01 18.81
C TYR A 228 15.45 1.99 18.63
N PHE A 229 16.23 2.20 19.70
CA PHE A 229 17.69 2.38 19.59
C PHE A 229 18.43 1.21 18.93
N PRO A 230 18.11 -0.08 19.16
CA PRO A 230 18.81 -1.18 18.51
C PRO A 230 18.61 -1.17 17.00
N TYR A 231 17.39 -0.91 16.53
CA TYR A 231 17.07 -0.81 15.11
C TYR A 231 17.69 0.44 14.49
N PHE A 232 17.56 1.59 15.17
CA PHE A 232 18.10 2.87 14.69
C PHE A 232 19.62 2.81 14.51
N ARG A 233 20.36 2.21 15.45
CA ARG A 233 21.81 2.00 15.33
C ARG A 233 22.18 0.97 14.25
N LYS A 234 21.46 -0.17 14.16
CA LYS A 234 21.66 -1.18 13.11
C LYS A 234 21.56 -0.57 11.70
N HIS A 235 20.64 0.37 11.50
CA HIS A 235 20.33 0.95 10.19
C HIS A 235 20.79 2.41 10.01
N ASN A 236 21.84 2.84 10.73
CA ASN A 236 22.47 4.15 10.61
C ASN A 236 21.50 5.36 10.67
N VAL A 237 20.48 5.29 11.53
CA VAL A 237 19.66 6.45 11.90
C VAL A 237 20.47 7.33 12.83
N THR A 238 20.73 8.57 12.42
CA THR A 238 21.50 9.55 13.20
C THR A 238 20.61 10.66 13.77
N THR A 239 19.48 10.95 13.12
CA THR A 239 18.66 12.13 13.42
C THR A 239 17.18 11.78 13.56
N ILE A 240 16.55 12.25 14.64
CA ILE A 240 15.11 12.13 14.89
C ILE A 240 14.43 13.49 14.68
N ILE A 241 13.31 13.50 13.94
CA ILE A 241 12.46 14.68 13.78
C ILE A 241 11.07 14.41 14.36
N ARG A 242 10.66 15.22 15.33
CA ARG A 242 9.35 15.16 16.00
C ARG A 242 8.43 16.26 15.49
N LEU A 243 7.25 15.86 15.00
CA LEU A 243 6.25 16.76 14.39
C LEU A 243 5.02 17.03 15.28
N ASN A 244 4.99 16.51 16.51
CA ASN A 244 3.84 16.59 17.44
C ASN A 244 4.22 17.19 18.80
N LYS A 245 3.21 17.55 19.62
CA LYS A 245 3.39 18.02 21.01
C LYS A 245 4.36 17.09 21.76
N LYS A 246 5.18 17.67 22.64
CA LYS A 246 6.30 17.03 23.37
C LYS A 246 5.78 15.93 24.34
N ILE A 247 5.57 14.72 23.82
CA ILE A 247 5.02 13.55 24.58
C ILE A 247 6.12 12.80 25.37
N TYR A 248 7.40 13.02 25.07
CA TYR A 248 8.54 12.43 25.77
C TYR A 248 9.69 13.45 25.82
N ASP A 249 10.67 13.28 26.72
CA ASP A 249 11.86 14.15 26.74
C ASP A 249 12.79 13.84 25.56
N ALA A 250 13.12 14.87 24.76
CA ALA A 250 14.05 14.78 23.64
C ALA A 250 15.46 14.31 24.08
N LYS A 251 15.86 14.62 25.33
CA LYS A 251 17.16 14.21 25.88
C LYS A 251 17.44 12.72 25.77
N ARG A 252 16.40 11.90 25.85
CA ARG A 252 16.54 10.44 25.73
C ARG A 252 17.14 9.99 24.40
N PHE A 253 16.96 10.76 23.32
CA PHE A 253 17.66 10.51 22.06
C PHE A 253 19.05 11.16 22.03
N THR A 254 19.24 12.40 22.52
CA THR A 254 20.55 13.07 22.49
C THR A 254 21.58 12.39 23.39
N ASP A 255 21.17 12.01 24.61
CA ASP A 255 22.00 11.30 25.59
C ASP A 255 22.34 9.87 25.11
N ALA A 256 21.58 9.35 24.13
CA ALA A 256 21.81 8.08 23.46
C ALA A 256 22.60 8.21 22.14
N GLY A 257 23.05 9.41 21.78
CA GLY A 257 23.91 9.67 20.60
C GLY A 257 23.16 9.96 19.30
N PHE A 258 21.92 10.45 19.35
CA PHE A 258 21.15 10.86 18.16
C PHE A 258 20.78 12.35 18.20
N ASP A 259 20.85 13.05 17.06
CA ASP A 259 20.30 14.40 16.94
C ASP A 259 18.77 14.38 17.11
N HIS A 260 18.21 15.44 17.71
CA HIS A 260 16.77 15.58 17.89
C HIS A 260 16.28 16.98 17.52
N TYR A 261 15.25 17.04 16.67
CA TYR A 261 14.63 18.31 16.25
C TYR A 261 13.11 18.31 16.44
N ASP A 262 12.62 19.33 17.15
CA ASP A 262 11.19 19.65 17.25
C ASP A 262 10.75 20.57 16.09
N LEU A 263 9.90 20.05 15.21
CA LEU A 263 9.26 20.78 14.10
C LEU A 263 7.73 20.67 14.21
N PHE A 264 7.19 21.17 15.33
CA PHE A 264 5.76 21.04 15.65
C PHE A 264 4.84 21.81 14.69
N PHE A 265 3.77 21.14 14.24
CA PHE A 265 2.57 21.78 13.69
C PHE A 265 1.32 20.98 14.08
N VAL A 266 0.14 21.59 13.92
CA VAL A 266 -1.15 21.07 14.43
C VAL A 266 -1.53 19.73 13.77
N ASP A 267 -2.24 18.86 14.49
CA ASP A 267 -2.62 17.56 13.96
C ASP A 267 -3.71 17.68 12.90
N GLY A 268 -3.51 17.08 11.73
CA GLY A 268 -4.38 17.23 10.57
C GLY A 268 -4.17 18.51 9.75
N SER A 269 -3.37 19.49 10.22
CA SER A 269 -3.02 20.68 9.43
C SER A 269 -1.89 20.40 8.43
N THR A 270 -1.62 21.39 7.58
CA THR A 270 -0.42 21.48 6.73
C THR A 270 0.75 22.14 7.50
N PRO A 271 2.00 21.91 7.09
CA PRO A 271 3.15 22.67 7.59
C PRO A 271 3.26 24.02 6.86
N ASN A 272 3.86 25.02 7.51
CA ASN A 272 4.18 26.30 6.86
C ASN A 272 5.54 26.24 6.13
N ASP A 273 5.86 27.28 5.36
CA ASP A 273 7.11 27.34 4.57
C ASP A 273 8.38 27.55 5.42
N ILE A 274 8.26 27.87 6.72
CA ILE A 274 9.40 27.88 7.66
C ILE A 274 9.72 26.44 8.09
N ILE A 275 8.70 25.70 8.54
CA ILE A 275 8.82 24.28 8.92
C ILE A 275 9.29 23.44 7.73
N THR A 276 8.73 23.67 6.54
CA THR A 276 9.10 22.94 5.32
C THR A 276 10.55 23.18 4.92
N ARG A 277 11.03 24.45 4.94
CA ARG A 277 12.44 24.76 4.66
C ARG A 277 13.38 24.21 5.74
N ARG A 278 13.03 24.29 7.02
CA ARG A 278 13.85 23.77 8.12
C ARG A 278 13.94 22.24 8.09
N PHE A 279 12.85 21.54 7.78
CA PHE A 279 12.84 20.08 7.57
C PHE A 279 13.78 19.69 6.43
N LEU A 280 13.66 20.34 5.27
CA LEU A 280 14.49 20.08 4.10
C LEU A 280 15.98 20.32 4.42
N HIS A 281 16.32 21.46 5.03
CA HIS A 281 17.68 21.77 5.42
C HIS A 281 18.29 20.73 6.38
N ILE A 282 17.57 20.33 7.43
CA ILE A 282 18.05 19.28 8.35
C ILE A 282 18.32 17.99 7.57
N CYS A 283 17.36 17.52 6.76
CA CYS A 283 17.51 16.27 6.02
C CYS A 283 18.64 16.30 4.97
N GLU A 284 18.93 17.48 4.41
CA GLU A 284 20.02 17.74 3.46
C GLU A 284 21.40 17.83 4.15
N SER A 285 21.44 18.17 5.44
CA SER A 285 22.65 18.26 6.25
C SER A 285 22.93 17.02 7.12
N THR A 286 22.01 16.05 7.19
CA THR A 286 22.23 14.76 7.86
C THR A 286 22.94 13.77 6.93
N ASP A 287 24.09 13.23 7.31
CA ASP A 287 24.78 12.17 6.55
C ASP A 287 24.06 10.81 6.64
N GLY A 288 23.51 10.48 7.81
CA GLY A 288 22.76 9.25 8.06
C GLY A 288 21.28 9.30 7.67
N ALA A 289 20.55 8.28 8.12
CA ALA A 289 19.10 8.18 7.97
C ALA A 289 18.37 9.08 8.98
N VAL A 290 17.27 9.67 8.52
CA VAL A 290 16.38 10.52 9.32
C VAL A 290 15.13 9.73 9.69
N ALA A 291 14.89 9.56 10.99
CA ALA A 291 13.68 8.96 11.53
C ALA A 291 12.66 10.06 11.87
N VAL A 292 11.54 10.10 11.14
CA VAL A 292 10.53 11.15 11.25
C VAL A 292 9.26 10.58 11.87
N HIS A 293 8.77 11.19 12.96
CA HIS A 293 7.50 10.80 13.55
C HIS A 293 6.57 11.99 13.80
N CYS A 294 5.28 11.67 13.84
CA CYS A 294 4.25 12.52 14.42
C CYS A 294 3.54 11.72 15.50
N LYS A 295 2.22 11.88 15.66
CA LYS A 295 1.45 11.10 16.62
C LYS A 295 1.27 9.62 16.21
N ALA A 296 1.02 9.37 14.92
CA ALA A 296 0.87 8.03 14.32
C ALA A 296 1.86 7.74 13.18
N GLY A 297 2.72 8.70 12.81
CA GLY A 297 3.68 8.54 11.71
C GLY A 297 3.08 8.53 10.30
N LEU A 298 1.88 9.10 10.10
CA LEU A 298 1.13 9.01 8.83
C LEU A 298 1.00 10.34 8.09
N GLY A 299 0.10 11.22 8.54
CA GLY A 299 -0.21 12.49 7.85
C GLY A 299 0.99 13.45 7.80
N ARG A 300 1.26 14.13 8.91
CA ARG A 300 2.36 15.12 9.06
C ARG A 300 3.72 14.58 8.60
N THR A 301 4.04 13.34 8.97
CA THR A 301 5.26 12.62 8.58
C THR A 301 5.37 12.41 7.07
N GLY A 302 4.35 11.81 6.45
CA GLY A 302 4.32 11.60 5.00
C GLY A 302 4.31 12.92 4.22
N THR A 303 3.73 13.99 4.78
CA THR A 303 3.71 15.32 4.15
C THR A 303 5.13 15.86 3.99
N LEU A 304 5.92 15.93 5.07
CA LEU A 304 7.27 16.50 5.01
C LEU A 304 8.26 15.61 4.27
N ILE A 305 8.20 14.28 4.44
CA ILE A 305 8.99 13.34 3.61
C ILE A 305 8.60 13.53 2.12
N GLY A 306 7.32 13.73 1.83
CA GLY A 306 6.84 14.01 0.48
C GLY A 306 7.41 15.30 -0.12
N CYS A 307 7.57 16.36 0.67
CA CYS A 307 8.26 17.57 0.22
C CYS A 307 9.72 17.29 -0.22
N TYR A 308 10.43 16.41 0.49
CA TYR A 308 11.77 15.96 0.09
C TYR A 308 11.72 15.13 -1.20
N LEU A 309 10.77 14.19 -1.33
CA LEU A 309 10.63 13.36 -2.53
C LEU A 309 10.39 14.19 -3.80
N MET A 310 9.50 15.18 -3.73
CA MET A 310 9.27 16.09 -4.85
C MET A 310 10.50 16.96 -5.16
N LYS A 311 11.19 17.51 -4.15
CA LYS A 311 12.39 18.35 -4.37
C LYS A 311 13.56 17.55 -4.97
N HIS A 312 13.97 16.48 -4.30
CA HIS A 312 15.23 15.80 -4.61
C HIS A 312 15.11 14.75 -5.72
N TYR A 313 13.93 14.15 -5.90
CA TYR A 313 13.69 13.09 -6.87
C TYR A 313 12.58 13.44 -7.88
N ARG A 314 12.07 14.68 -7.86
CA ARG A 314 11.16 15.24 -8.89
C ARG A 314 9.86 14.42 -9.06
N PHE A 315 9.42 13.73 -8.00
CA PHE A 315 8.13 13.05 -7.94
C PHE A 315 6.99 14.08 -8.08
N THR A 316 5.87 13.72 -8.69
CA THR A 316 4.61 14.48 -8.57
C THR A 316 4.00 14.28 -7.17
N ALA A 317 3.03 15.09 -6.79
CA ALA A 317 2.26 14.89 -5.58
C ALA A 317 1.52 13.55 -5.58
N GLY A 318 0.89 13.17 -6.70
CA GLY A 318 0.27 11.86 -6.89
C GLY A 318 1.25 10.70 -6.73
N GLU A 319 2.37 10.71 -7.46
CA GLU A 319 3.45 9.71 -7.35
C GLU A 319 3.98 9.62 -5.91
N THR A 320 4.15 10.77 -5.24
CA THR A 320 4.63 10.88 -3.85
C THR A 320 3.65 10.24 -2.88
N ILE A 321 2.37 10.64 -2.93
CA ILE A 321 1.32 10.12 -2.04
C ILE A 321 1.16 8.62 -2.24
N ALA A 322 1.21 8.13 -3.49
CA ALA A 322 1.15 6.70 -3.79
C ALA A 322 2.35 5.94 -3.24
N TRP A 323 3.57 6.39 -3.51
CA TRP A 323 4.78 5.70 -3.03
C TRP A 323 4.82 5.62 -1.50
N ILE A 324 4.52 6.73 -0.81
CA ILE A 324 4.49 6.75 0.66
C ILE A 324 3.36 5.85 1.19
N ARG A 325 2.20 5.76 0.54
CA ARG A 325 1.11 4.83 0.95
C ARG A 325 1.43 3.35 0.70
N ILE A 326 2.15 3.03 -0.37
CA ILE A 326 2.64 1.66 -0.63
C ILE A 326 3.66 1.25 0.44
N CYS A 327 4.56 2.15 0.83
CA CYS A 327 5.52 1.90 1.90
C CYS A 327 4.87 1.87 3.29
N ARG A 328 3.91 2.76 3.55
CA ARG A 328 3.24 2.95 4.85
C ARG A 328 1.78 3.39 4.63
N PRO A 329 0.82 2.44 4.62
CA PRO A 329 -0.61 2.71 4.38
C PRO A 329 -1.20 3.81 5.26
N GLY A 330 -2.17 4.56 4.70
CA GLY A 330 -2.84 5.67 5.40
C GLY A 330 -2.05 6.99 5.50
N SER A 331 -0.83 7.07 4.93
CA SER A 331 -0.01 8.29 4.95
C SER A 331 -0.54 9.42 4.06
N VAL A 332 -0.21 10.67 4.43
CA VAL A 332 -0.72 11.96 3.87
C VAL A 332 -2.25 12.07 3.91
N ILE A 333 -2.79 12.92 4.80
CA ILE A 333 -4.21 12.85 5.22
C ILE A 333 -4.92 14.19 5.03
N GLY A 334 -6.14 14.15 4.48
CA GLY A 334 -7.01 15.31 4.30
C GLY A 334 -6.35 16.42 3.46
N PRO A 335 -6.36 17.69 3.92
CA PRO A 335 -5.77 18.84 3.22
C PRO A 335 -4.29 18.70 2.86
N GLN A 336 -3.55 17.83 3.56
CA GLN A 336 -2.13 17.58 3.29
C GLN A 336 -1.88 17.05 1.87
N GLN A 337 -2.87 16.39 1.25
CA GLN A 337 -2.77 15.91 -0.13
C GLN A 337 -2.74 17.09 -1.11
N ASN A 338 -3.71 18.00 -0.98
CA ASN A 338 -3.81 19.20 -1.81
C ASN A 338 -2.62 20.16 -1.62
N PHE A 339 -2.04 20.21 -0.41
CA PHE A 339 -0.80 20.95 -0.13
C PHE A 339 0.43 20.42 -0.88
N LEU A 340 0.57 19.10 -1.05
CA LEU A 340 1.67 18.56 -1.86
C LEU A 340 1.50 18.95 -3.34
N GLU A 341 0.27 18.93 -3.85
CA GLU A 341 -0.05 19.39 -5.22
C GLU A 341 0.31 20.88 -5.42
N GLU A 342 -0.06 21.75 -4.46
CA GLU A 342 0.28 23.18 -4.45
C GLU A 342 1.80 23.41 -4.46
N LYS A 343 2.54 22.69 -3.61
CA LYS A 343 3.99 22.91 -3.42
C LYS A 343 4.86 22.20 -4.46
N GLN A 344 4.31 21.29 -5.27
CA GLN A 344 5.05 20.48 -6.26
C GLN A 344 5.98 21.33 -7.14
N THR A 345 5.44 22.32 -7.85
CA THR A 345 6.19 23.15 -8.81
C THR A 345 7.32 23.95 -8.13
N ALA A 346 7.05 24.50 -6.94
CA ALA A 346 8.04 25.24 -6.17
C ALA A 346 9.18 24.32 -5.67
N LEU A 347 8.84 23.12 -5.19
CA LEU A 347 9.82 22.14 -4.72
C LEU A 347 10.66 21.57 -5.86
N TRP A 348 10.07 21.33 -7.04
CA TRP A 348 10.80 20.95 -8.26
C TRP A 348 11.82 22.01 -8.65
N LEU A 349 11.42 23.29 -8.70
CA LEU A 349 12.32 24.40 -9.03
C LEU A 349 13.46 24.55 -8.03
N LEU A 350 13.19 24.42 -6.72
CA LEU A 350 14.23 24.42 -5.69
C LEU A 350 15.22 23.25 -5.85
N GLY A 351 14.73 22.08 -6.24
CA GLY A 351 15.56 20.90 -6.50
C GLY A 351 16.39 21.02 -7.78
N ASP A 352 15.79 21.49 -8.88
CA ASP A 352 16.47 21.70 -10.16
C ASP A 352 17.56 22.78 -10.03
N ASN A 353 17.31 23.84 -9.24
CA ASN A 353 18.31 24.85 -8.88
C ASN A 353 19.47 24.25 -8.05
N GLN A 354 19.18 23.47 -7.01
CA GLN A 354 20.24 22.87 -6.17
C GLN A 354 21.10 21.86 -6.95
N ARG A 355 20.48 21.02 -7.79
CA ARG A 355 21.20 20.11 -8.71
C ARG A 355 22.10 20.90 -9.66
N SER A 356 21.60 22.00 -10.23
CA SER A 356 22.37 22.87 -11.13
C SER A 356 23.53 23.59 -10.42
N GLN A 357 23.36 23.98 -9.16
CA GLN A 357 24.43 24.59 -8.35
C GLN A 357 25.50 23.56 -7.99
N LYS A 358 25.12 22.34 -7.57
CA LYS A 358 26.07 21.26 -7.26
C LYS A 358 26.89 20.85 -8.48
N ALA A 359 26.24 20.67 -9.63
CA ALA A 359 26.93 20.38 -10.89
C ALA A 359 27.97 21.46 -11.26
N LYS A 360 27.63 22.76 -11.12
CA LYS A 360 28.57 23.87 -11.37
C LYS A 360 29.72 23.94 -10.36
N LEU A 361 29.51 23.51 -9.11
CA LEU A 361 30.57 23.43 -8.11
C LEU A 361 31.53 22.26 -8.40
N GLU A 362 30.99 21.11 -8.81
CA GLU A 362 31.77 19.95 -9.24
C GLU A 362 32.56 20.25 -10.52
N GLU A 363 31.91 20.82 -11.53
CA GLU A 363 32.52 21.28 -12.79
C GLU A 363 33.62 22.32 -12.57
N ARG A 364 33.51 23.18 -11.53
CA ARG A 364 34.54 24.15 -11.16
C ARG A 364 35.68 23.55 -10.31
N ALA A 365 35.44 22.43 -9.61
CA ALA A 365 36.46 21.71 -8.85
C ALA A 365 37.36 20.85 -9.75
N VAL A 366 36.81 20.24 -10.80
CA VAL A 366 37.56 19.40 -11.77
C VAL A 366 38.79 20.08 -12.37
N PRO A 367 38.74 21.31 -12.94
CA PRO A 367 39.93 21.95 -13.50
C PRO A 367 40.96 22.30 -12.42
N HIS A 368 40.53 22.58 -11.18
CA HIS A 368 41.45 22.91 -10.09
C HIS A 368 42.34 21.72 -9.72
N LEU A 369 41.81 20.49 -9.79
CA LEU A 369 42.59 19.27 -9.58
C LEU A 369 43.62 19.01 -10.69
N ILE A 370 43.37 19.48 -11.92
CA ILE A 370 44.32 19.39 -13.02
C ILE A 370 45.46 20.40 -12.82
N THR A 371 45.16 21.63 -12.39
CA THR A 371 46.19 22.65 -12.11
C THR A 371 47.04 22.33 -10.88
N CYS A 372 46.48 21.66 -9.87
CA CYS A 372 47.18 21.33 -8.62
C CYS A 372 48.13 20.11 -8.70
N MET A 373 48.48 19.61 -9.89
CA MET A 373 49.48 18.55 -10.05
C MET A 373 50.90 19.05 -10.38
N ASP A 374 51.07 20.29 -10.87
CA ASP A 374 52.38 20.81 -11.28
C ASP A 374 53.15 21.52 -10.14
N ASP A 375 52.45 22.09 -9.14
CA ASP A 375 53.04 22.82 -8.00
C ASP A 375 53.14 21.97 -6.71
N LEU A 376 54.03 20.98 -6.69
CA LEU A 376 54.42 20.26 -5.47
C LEU A 376 55.82 20.66 -4.97
N THR A 377 55.91 21.82 -4.32
CA THR A 377 57.06 22.18 -3.48
C THR A 377 56.73 22.02 -2.00
N LEU A 378 57.58 21.29 -1.27
CA LEU A 378 57.47 21.05 0.16
C LEU A 378 58.19 22.15 0.95
N ASN A 379 57.53 22.77 1.93
CA ASN A 379 58.06 22.94 3.30
C ASN A 379 57.01 23.55 4.27
N PRO A 380 57.24 23.51 5.61
CA PRO A 380 56.13 23.25 6.53
C PRO A 380 55.72 24.40 7.45
N ALA A 381 54.62 24.14 8.16
CA ALA A 381 54.20 24.70 9.44
C ALA A 381 53.81 26.19 9.51
N HIS A 382 52.51 26.42 9.73
CA HIS A 382 52.13 27.25 10.87
C HIS A 382 50.83 26.76 11.55
N ASN A 383 50.68 27.10 12.82
CA ASN A 383 49.59 26.65 13.70
C ASN A 383 48.80 27.86 14.21
N SER A 384 47.47 27.88 14.03
CA SER A 384 46.58 28.80 14.74
C SER A 384 45.08 28.43 14.62
N ASN A 385 44.52 27.95 15.73
CA ASN A 385 43.16 28.17 16.24
C ASN A 385 42.04 28.66 15.29
N ILE A 386 40.99 27.85 15.13
CA ILE A 386 39.62 28.33 14.85
C ILE A 386 38.82 28.34 16.15
N SER A 387 38.21 29.49 16.47
CA SER A 387 37.30 29.65 17.61
C SER A 387 35.90 29.10 17.28
N ARG A 388 35.31 28.36 18.23
CA ARG A 388 33.91 27.93 18.14
C ARG A 388 33.00 29.11 18.47
N VAL A 389 32.15 29.51 17.52
CA VAL A 389 31.05 30.45 17.76
C VAL A 389 29.76 29.65 17.96
N SER A 390 29.24 29.65 19.19
CA SER A 390 27.96 29.01 19.52
C SER A 390 26.80 29.98 19.26
N SER A 391 26.03 29.75 18.20
CA SER A 391 24.81 30.49 17.92
C SER A 391 23.60 29.87 18.63
N ASN A 392 23.37 30.25 19.89
CA ASN A 392 22.08 30.03 20.53
C ASN A 392 21.06 31.03 19.95
N ASP A 393 20.02 30.53 19.28
CA ASP A 393 18.93 31.37 18.76
C ASP A 393 17.59 30.95 19.41
N HIS A 394 17.06 31.84 20.26
CA HIS A 394 15.88 31.58 21.09
C HIS A 394 14.59 31.89 20.32
N LEU A 395 14.05 30.89 19.63
CA LEU A 395 12.68 31.00 19.08
C LEU A 395 11.65 30.98 20.21
N GLN A 396 10.92 32.10 20.32
CA GLN A 396 9.94 32.36 21.37
C GLN A 396 8.70 31.47 21.21
N GLU A 397 8.38 30.64 22.22
CA GLU A 397 7.17 29.81 22.20
C GLU A 397 5.92 30.69 22.42
N THR A 398 5.15 30.92 21.36
CA THR A 398 3.80 31.53 21.47
C THR A 398 2.82 30.46 21.95
N GLU A 399 2.29 30.60 23.16
CA GLU A 399 1.32 29.66 23.74
C GLU A 399 -0.05 29.72 23.03
N LEU A 400 -0.24 28.86 22.03
CA LEU A 400 -1.56 28.51 21.52
C LEU A 400 -2.22 27.47 22.43
N THR A 401 -2.82 27.94 23.52
CA THR A 401 -3.63 27.16 24.48
C THR A 401 -4.96 26.72 23.86
N GLU A 402 -4.89 25.76 22.94
CA GLU A 402 -6.07 25.12 22.36
C GLU A 402 -6.82 24.32 23.43
N THR A 403 -7.87 24.93 23.99
CA THR A 403 -8.76 24.39 25.03
C THR A 403 -9.66 23.30 24.47
N GLY A 404 -9.10 22.10 24.28
CA GLY A 404 -9.84 20.94 23.78
C GLY A 404 -9.23 19.60 24.21
N LEU A 405 -9.80 18.97 25.25
CA LEU A 405 -9.53 17.58 25.62
C LEU A 405 -10.22 16.57 24.67
N GLY A 406 -10.19 16.87 23.37
CA GLY A 406 -10.79 16.05 22.31
C GLY A 406 -9.80 15.05 21.70
N LEU A 407 -10.31 13.92 21.20
CA LEU A 407 -9.51 12.92 20.49
C LEU A 407 -8.99 13.47 19.15
N THR A 408 -7.68 13.65 19.04
CA THR A 408 -7.00 14.12 17.83
C THR A 408 -7.07 13.10 16.70
N GLN A 409 -6.82 13.50 15.46
CA GLN A 409 -6.82 12.60 14.29
C GLN A 409 -5.85 11.43 14.51
N GLY A 410 -4.65 11.72 15.02
CA GLY A 410 -3.62 10.74 15.35
C GLY A 410 -3.94 9.84 16.55
N ASP A 411 -4.87 10.18 17.44
CA ASP A 411 -5.37 9.23 18.44
C ASP A 411 -6.30 8.22 17.79
N LYS A 412 -7.27 8.71 17.00
CA LYS A 412 -8.25 7.87 16.31
C LYS A 412 -7.55 6.86 15.39
N LEU A 413 -6.56 7.30 14.61
CA LEU A 413 -5.76 6.42 13.74
C LEU A 413 -5.03 5.31 14.51
N ARG A 414 -4.39 5.62 15.65
CA ARG A 414 -3.74 4.61 16.50
C ARG A 414 -4.75 3.63 17.12
N ALA A 415 -5.88 4.13 17.60
CA ALA A 415 -6.97 3.34 18.16
C ALA A 415 -7.75 2.49 17.13
N LEU A 416 -7.48 2.67 15.83
CA LEU A 416 -7.97 1.83 14.74
C LEU A 416 -6.90 0.81 14.32
N LYS A 417 -5.61 1.21 14.26
CA LYS A 417 -4.51 0.26 14.06
C LYS A 417 -4.38 -0.76 15.20
N SER A 418 -4.73 -0.38 16.43
CA SER A 418 -4.73 -1.28 17.60
C SER A 418 -5.76 -2.43 17.55
N ARG A 419 -6.79 -2.34 16.69
CA ARG A 419 -7.90 -3.31 16.61
C ARG A 419 -7.67 -4.39 15.55
N ARG A 420 -6.51 -4.38 14.90
CA ARG A 420 -6.16 -5.32 13.83
C ARG A 420 -5.85 -6.69 14.44
N PRO A 421 -6.35 -7.79 13.85
CA PRO A 421 -6.07 -9.12 14.37
C PRO A 421 -4.57 -9.45 14.20
N PRO A 422 -3.92 -10.12 15.18
CA PRO A 422 -2.55 -10.56 15.01
C PRO A 422 -2.47 -11.57 13.86
N ARG A 423 -1.72 -11.24 12.79
CA ARG A 423 -1.52 -12.15 11.65
C ARG A 423 -0.83 -13.44 12.15
N PRO A 424 -1.39 -14.64 11.92
CA PRO A 424 -0.69 -15.89 12.18
C PRO A 424 0.61 -15.95 11.39
N ALA A 425 1.70 -16.39 12.00
CA ALA A 425 3.00 -16.55 11.33
C ALA A 425 3.03 -17.65 10.25
N THR A 426 1.90 -18.33 10.03
CA THR A 426 1.78 -19.55 9.21
C THR A 426 1.39 -19.30 7.75
N THR A 427 1.10 -18.06 7.33
CA THR A 427 0.98 -17.72 5.90
C THR A 427 2.32 -17.73 5.16
N GLY A 428 3.46 -17.67 5.88
CA GLY A 428 4.81 -17.70 5.30
C GLY A 428 5.34 -19.09 4.92
N ALA A 429 4.76 -20.18 5.45
CA ALA A 429 5.28 -21.53 5.26
C ALA A 429 4.57 -22.28 4.11
N LEU A 430 5.13 -22.21 2.91
CA LEU A 430 4.84 -23.16 1.82
C LEU A 430 5.36 -24.55 2.20
N ARG A 431 4.57 -25.35 2.95
CA ARG A 431 4.93 -26.73 3.29
C ARG A 431 5.22 -27.55 2.04
N VAL A 432 6.47 -27.97 1.91
CA VAL A 432 6.92 -28.99 0.96
C VAL A 432 6.87 -30.32 1.69
N GLU A 433 5.71 -30.96 1.68
CA GLU A 433 5.53 -32.35 2.14
C GLU A 433 4.87 -33.18 1.02
N GLU A 434 5.18 -34.48 1.00
CA GLU A 434 5.20 -35.30 -0.20
C GLU A 434 3.85 -35.51 -0.91
N MET A 435 3.83 -35.38 -2.24
CA MET A 435 2.88 -36.13 -3.08
C MET A 435 3.33 -37.60 -3.18
N LYS A 436 3.26 -38.36 -2.06
CA LYS A 436 3.59 -39.79 -2.05
C LYS A 436 2.40 -40.60 -2.58
N MET A 437 2.46 -40.97 -3.86
CA MET A 437 1.41 -41.74 -4.53
C MET A 437 1.11 -43.05 -3.78
N HIS A 438 -0.16 -43.30 -3.52
CA HIS A 438 -0.64 -44.60 -3.02
C HIS A 438 -1.64 -45.19 -4.00
N SER A 439 -1.29 -46.33 -4.57
CA SER A 439 -2.14 -47.13 -5.46
C SER A 439 -3.23 -47.86 -4.67
N ARG A 440 -4.26 -48.34 -5.36
CA ARG A 440 -5.39 -49.05 -4.75
C ARG A 440 -5.08 -50.54 -4.53
N SER A 441 -5.25 -50.98 -3.28
CA SER A 441 -5.90 -52.24 -2.86
C SER A 441 -5.43 -53.58 -3.44
N SER A 442 -4.93 -54.47 -2.56
CA SER A 442 -5.30 -55.90 -2.57
C SER A 442 -5.20 -56.55 -1.17
N SER A 443 -6.10 -57.51 -0.92
CA SER A 443 -5.95 -58.69 -0.05
C SER A 443 -5.36 -58.58 1.39
N GLN A 444 -6.25 -58.79 2.36
CA GLN A 444 -6.05 -59.60 3.60
C GLN A 444 -5.36 -60.96 3.28
N PRO A 445 -4.70 -61.69 4.23
CA PRO A 445 -5.29 -61.97 5.56
C PRO A 445 -4.34 -62.26 6.75
N LEU A 446 -4.99 -62.72 7.84
CA LEU A 446 -4.50 -63.54 8.96
C LEU A 446 -3.98 -62.83 10.23
N ARG A 447 -4.16 -63.57 11.33
CA ARG A 447 -4.15 -63.15 12.74
C ARG A 447 -3.52 -64.26 13.54
N LEU A 448 -2.51 -63.97 14.35
CA LEU A 448 -1.98 -64.88 15.37
C LEU A 448 -1.67 -64.10 16.66
N SER A 449 -1.76 -64.80 17.79
CA SER A 449 -1.68 -64.23 19.13
C SER A 449 -0.89 -65.18 20.02
N MET A 450 0.15 -64.66 20.68
CA MET A 450 0.73 -65.20 21.92
C MET A 450 1.31 -64.04 22.74
N GLY A 451 1.52 -64.26 24.04
CA GLY A 451 2.04 -63.26 24.97
C GLY A 451 2.59 -63.91 26.25
N VAL A 452 2.42 -63.24 27.40
CA VAL A 452 2.96 -63.57 28.75
C VAL A 452 4.45 -63.18 28.92
N GLY A 453 4.87 -62.51 30.00
CA GLY A 453 4.12 -61.88 31.09
C GLY A 453 4.96 -61.46 32.32
N GLN A 454 4.29 -60.85 33.33
CA GLN A 454 4.77 -60.48 34.69
C GLN A 454 5.86 -59.38 34.79
N GLY A 455 5.97 -58.54 35.83
CA GLY A 455 5.14 -58.23 37.03
C GLY A 455 5.97 -57.38 38.03
N SER A 456 5.54 -56.24 38.60
CA SER A 456 4.73 -56.07 39.85
C SER A 456 4.67 -54.54 40.18
N ALA A 457 3.51 -53.85 40.33
CA ALA A 457 2.75 -53.54 41.58
C ALA A 457 3.48 -52.59 42.58
N SER A 458 2.89 -51.61 43.31
CA SER A 458 1.54 -50.97 43.44
C SER A 458 1.69 -49.72 44.40
N PRO A 459 0.67 -49.05 45.04
CA PRO A 459 -0.81 -49.08 44.90
C PRO A 459 -1.61 -47.73 45.00
N HIS A 460 -2.84 -47.72 44.46
CA HIS A 460 -4.07 -47.01 44.96
C HIS A 460 -4.21 -45.46 44.87
N LYS A 461 -5.40 -44.84 44.75
CA LYS A 461 -6.81 -45.32 44.51
C LYS A 461 -7.69 -44.19 43.90
N SER A 462 -8.81 -44.56 43.27
CA SER A 462 -9.93 -43.68 42.84
C SER A 462 -11.28 -44.21 43.38
N PRO A 463 -12.42 -43.50 43.15
CA PRO A 463 -13.35 -43.82 42.04
C PRO A 463 -14.04 -42.51 41.50
N LYS A 464 -15.22 -42.43 40.82
CA LYS A 464 -16.28 -43.36 40.34
C LYS A 464 -17.09 -42.71 39.17
N PHE A 465 -17.87 -43.51 38.43
CA PHE A 465 -19.03 -43.13 37.58
C PHE A 465 -20.14 -44.21 37.74
N PRO A 466 -21.37 -44.02 37.22
CA PRO A 466 -21.75 -44.70 35.95
C PRO A 466 -22.73 -43.89 35.06
N ALA A 467 -23.17 -44.47 33.93
CA ALA A 467 -24.07 -43.86 32.94
C ALA A 467 -24.99 -44.86 32.21
N SER A 468 -26.06 -44.36 31.58
CA SER A 468 -26.97 -45.08 30.65
C SER A 468 -27.91 -44.06 29.95
N SER A 469 -28.66 -44.35 28.87
CA SER A 469 -28.43 -45.14 27.63
C SER A 469 -29.66 -44.95 26.68
N ALA A 470 -29.62 -45.54 25.48
CA ALA A 470 -30.76 -45.75 24.54
C ALA A 470 -31.26 -44.55 23.68
N SER A 471 -32.17 -44.87 22.74
CA SER A 471 -32.49 -44.11 21.52
C SER A 471 -33.94 -44.36 21.04
N ALA A 472 -34.50 -43.50 20.17
CA ALA A 472 -35.44 -43.87 19.08
C ALA A 472 -36.01 -42.64 18.32
N SER A 473 -36.63 -42.90 17.16
CA SER A 473 -37.05 -41.91 16.15
C SER A 473 -38.49 -41.37 16.28
N ALA A 474 -38.64 -40.09 15.93
CA ALA A 474 -39.71 -39.47 15.12
C ALA A 474 -41.22 -39.78 15.35
N LYS A 475 -42.00 -38.69 15.55
CA LYS A 475 -43.21 -38.42 14.74
C LYS A 475 -43.61 -36.93 14.74
N ARG A 476 -44.65 -36.58 13.97
CA ARG A 476 -45.13 -35.23 13.63
C ARG A 476 -46.64 -35.12 13.98
N ILE A 477 -47.18 -33.88 14.04
CA ILE A 477 -48.61 -33.45 13.90
C ILE A 477 -49.29 -32.86 15.19
N ALA A 478 -49.20 -31.52 15.30
CA ALA A 478 -50.28 -30.51 15.36
C ALA A 478 -51.34 -30.38 16.51
N ARG A 479 -51.76 -29.11 16.69
CA ARG A 479 -53.04 -28.53 17.23
C ARG A 479 -53.30 -28.51 18.75
N SER A 480 -53.24 -27.29 19.33
CA SER A 480 -54.38 -26.44 19.78
C SER A 480 -55.47 -26.97 20.76
N PRO A 481 -56.23 -26.09 21.49
CA PRO A 481 -55.96 -24.75 22.05
C PRO A 481 -56.61 -24.53 23.48
N SER A 482 -56.92 -23.26 23.85
CA SER A 482 -57.80 -22.78 24.96
C SER A 482 -57.26 -22.88 26.40
N SER A 483 -57.61 -22.01 27.36
CA SER A 483 -58.19 -20.64 27.40
C SER A 483 -57.65 -19.92 28.67
N THR A 484 -57.77 -18.61 28.95
CA THR A 484 -58.95 -17.72 29.10
C THR A 484 -58.39 -16.28 29.23
N ALA A 485 -58.75 -15.28 28.40
CA ALA A 485 -59.89 -14.34 28.48
C ALA A 485 -59.87 -13.41 29.73
N SER A 486 -60.30 -12.13 29.71
CA SER A 486 -61.19 -11.46 28.73
C SER A 486 -61.16 -9.90 28.72
N ASN A 487 -61.31 -9.29 27.51
CA ASN A 487 -62.19 -8.15 27.14
C ASN A 487 -61.94 -6.68 27.63
N MET A 488 -62.31 -5.59 26.90
CA MET A 488 -62.85 -5.39 25.52
C MET A 488 -62.76 -3.90 25.00
N ARG A 489 -62.80 -3.68 23.66
CA ARG A 489 -63.29 -2.48 22.88
C ARG A 489 -62.57 -1.10 23.06
N SER A 490 -62.41 -0.15 22.10
CA SER A 490 -62.75 0.10 20.66
C SER A 490 -64.20 0.51 20.28
N LEU A 491 -64.52 1.39 19.30
CA LEU A 491 -63.80 1.97 18.13
C LEU A 491 -64.18 3.48 17.83
N GLN A 492 -63.42 4.15 16.93
CA GLN A 492 -63.77 5.21 15.93
C GLN A 492 -64.74 6.40 16.24
N HIS A 493 -64.35 7.66 15.88
CA HIS A 493 -64.98 8.50 14.82
C HIS A 493 -64.29 9.89 14.60
N GLU A 494 -64.62 10.58 13.49
CA GLU A 494 -64.22 11.97 13.13
C GLU A 494 -65.37 13.00 13.35
N VAL A 495 -65.06 14.33 13.38
CA VAL A 495 -65.70 15.44 12.60
C VAL A 495 -65.34 16.86 13.16
N ASN A 496 -65.42 17.89 12.28
CA ASN A 496 -65.27 19.36 12.41
C ASN A 496 -65.95 20.04 13.66
N ASN A 497 -65.75 21.33 14.02
CA ASN A 497 -65.50 22.54 13.19
C ASN A 497 -64.94 23.79 13.93
N ASN A 498 -64.53 24.81 13.16
CA ASN A 498 -64.21 26.26 13.39
C ASN A 498 -64.63 26.97 14.72
N SER A 499 -64.01 28.08 15.19
CA SER A 499 -63.84 29.38 14.48
C SER A 499 -62.95 30.44 15.16
N ALA A 500 -62.57 31.48 14.37
CA ALA A 500 -62.18 32.87 14.72
C ALA A 500 -60.71 33.23 15.14
N GLY A 501 -60.25 34.41 14.67
CA GLY A 501 -58.95 35.08 14.94
C GLY A 501 -59.16 36.52 15.47
N PRO A 502 -58.40 37.59 15.05
CA PRO A 502 -57.50 37.72 13.89
C PRO A 502 -56.18 38.53 14.16
N TYR A 503 -55.59 39.10 13.08
CA TYR A 503 -54.34 39.89 12.98
C TYR A 503 -53.01 39.11 13.07
N GLY A 504 -52.00 39.32 12.22
CA GLY A 504 -51.95 40.08 10.95
C GLY A 504 -50.52 40.41 10.50
N GLY A 505 -50.15 40.15 9.23
CA GLY A 505 -48.85 40.55 8.65
C GLY A 505 -48.38 39.66 7.50
N SER A 506 -48.11 40.25 6.33
CA SER A 506 -47.80 39.51 5.09
C SER A 506 -46.44 39.88 4.50
N THR A 507 -45.80 38.95 3.79
CA THR A 507 -45.14 39.21 2.49
C THR A 507 -44.75 37.90 1.80
N ALA A 508 -44.82 37.87 0.47
CA ALA A 508 -44.37 36.76 -0.38
C ALA A 508 -43.77 37.31 -1.70
N PRO A 509 -42.78 36.64 -2.31
CA PRO A 509 -42.19 37.09 -3.58
C PRO A 509 -43.01 36.64 -4.80
N PRO A 510 -43.12 37.45 -5.86
CA PRO A 510 -43.93 37.14 -7.04
C PRO A 510 -43.14 36.50 -8.21
N ALA A 511 -43.84 35.76 -9.07
CA ALA A 511 -43.47 35.52 -10.47
C ALA A 511 -43.84 36.76 -11.34
N GLY A 512 -43.35 37.01 -12.55
CA GLY A 512 -42.51 36.23 -13.49
C GLY A 512 -43.05 36.38 -14.93
N LYS A 513 -42.20 36.44 -15.97
CA LYS A 513 -42.59 36.48 -17.41
C LYS A 513 -41.42 36.11 -18.35
N GLY A 514 -41.73 35.76 -19.61
CA GLY A 514 -40.81 35.14 -20.61
C GLY A 514 -39.62 36.01 -21.09
N PHE A 515 -38.73 35.54 -21.98
CA PHE A 515 -39.03 34.93 -23.29
C PHE A 515 -37.94 33.97 -23.85
N ALA A 516 -38.33 33.23 -24.92
CA ALA A 516 -37.58 32.55 -26.01
C ALA A 516 -36.05 32.23 -25.95
N ARG A 517 -35.70 31.03 -26.46
CA ARG A 517 -34.36 30.66 -27.00
C ARG A 517 -34.10 31.32 -28.36
N PRO A 518 -32.82 31.47 -28.77
CA PRO A 518 -32.32 30.63 -29.90
C PRO A 518 -31.15 29.69 -29.54
N GLY A 519 -30.66 28.94 -30.54
CA GLY A 519 -29.49 28.05 -30.47
C GLY A 519 -28.19 28.67 -31.03
N PRO A 520 -27.11 27.87 -31.21
CA PRO A 520 -25.76 28.34 -31.52
C PRO A 520 -25.46 28.43 -33.03
N PRO A 521 -24.37 29.11 -33.42
CA PRO A 521 -23.69 28.93 -34.70
C PRO A 521 -22.47 27.99 -34.58
N ASP A 522 -22.35 27.02 -35.48
CA ASP A 522 -21.11 26.30 -35.76
C ASP A 522 -20.09 27.20 -36.49
N PHE A 523 -18.79 26.93 -36.34
CA PHE A 523 -17.83 27.11 -37.45
C PHE A 523 -16.61 26.20 -37.28
N SER A 524 -16.17 25.58 -38.38
CA SER A 524 -14.92 24.80 -38.49
C SER A 524 -14.11 25.31 -39.72
N PRO A 525 -13.03 24.65 -40.19
CA PRO A 525 -11.68 25.05 -39.80
C PRO A 525 -10.80 25.46 -40.99
N TYR A 526 -9.78 26.31 -40.79
CA TYR A 526 -8.78 26.59 -41.84
C TYR A 526 -7.32 26.72 -41.39
N ARG A 527 -6.46 26.41 -42.36
CA ARG A 527 -4.99 26.25 -42.35
C ARG A 527 -4.19 27.34 -41.61
N GLY A 528 -3.06 26.94 -41.02
CA GLY A 528 -1.89 27.81 -40.81
C GLY A 528 -0.79 27.57 -41.86
N PRO A 529 0.38 28.23 -41.75
CA PRO A 529 1.60 27.86 -42.46
C PRO A 529 2.87 27.83 -41.57
N GLY A 530 4.01 27.39 -42.13
CA GLY A 530 5.31 28.00 -41.79
C GLY A 530 6.34 27.21 -40.95
N SER A 531 6.82 26.07 -41.48
CA SER A 531 7.95 25.29 -40.94
C SER A 531 9.27 26.07 -40.71
N TYR A 532 9.82 25.99 -39.48
CA TYR A 532 11.26 26.03 -39.15
C TYR A 532 11.49 25.18 -37.87
N GLY A 533 12.60 24.50 -37.61
CA GLY A 533 13.80 24.20 -38.42
C GLY A 533 14.70 23.26 -37.59
N ALA A 534 15.21 22.17 -38.15
CA ALA A 534 15.86 21.11 -37.36
C ALA A 534 17.35 21.39 -37.08
N MET A 535 17.77 21.27 -35.81
CA MET A 535 19.18 21.27 -35.40
C MET A 535 19.57 19.93 -34.77
N LYS A 536 20.67 19.33 -35.26
CA LYS A 536 21.26 18.10 -34.72
C LYS A 536 22.38 18.45 -33.74
N GLY A 537 22.37 17.86 -32.55
CA GLY A 537 23.45 17.86 -31.56
C GLY A 537 23.95 16.43 -31.30
N PRO A 538 25.21 16.23 -30.85
CA PRO A 538 25.93 15.00 -31.12
C PRO A 538 25.66 13.81 -30.19
N SER A 539 25.79 12.60 -30.74
CA SER A 539 25.59 11.33 -30.05
C SER A 539 26.79 10.94 -29.18
N GLY A 540 26.67 11.08 -27.86
CA GLY A 540 27.63 10.50 -26.91
C GLY A 540 27.54 8.98 -26.86
N ARG A 541 28.62 8.27 -27.24
CA ARG A 541 28.72 6.81 -27.08
C ARG A 541 29.02 6.45 -25.64
N TYR A 542 28.18 5.63 -25.01
CA TYR A 542 28.56 4.86 -23.81
C TYR A 542 28.63 3.37 -24.15
N LEU A 543 29.64 2.69 -23.60
CA LEU A 543 30.03 1.34 -23.98
C LEU A 543 29.09 0.29 -23.36
N SER A 544 28.34 -0.41 -24.21
CA SER A 544 27.66 -1.64 -23.81
C SER A 544 28.67 -2.73 -23.47
N ARG A 545 28.57 -3.32 -22.28
CA ARG A 545 29.20 -4.60 -21.96
C ARG A 545 28.17 -5.72 -22.15
N SER A 546 28.26 -6.40 -23.28
CA SER A 546 27.39 -7.52 -23.64
C SER A 546 27.56 -8.71 -22.69
N ILE A 547 26.45 -9.30 -22.25
CA ILE A 547 26.39 -10.65 -21.66
C ILE A 547 25.27 -11.42 -22.41
N PRO A 548 25.44 -12.72 -22.74
CA PRO A 548 24.77 -13.27 -23.93
C PRO A 548 23.28 -13.60 -23.80
N SER A 549 22.59 -13.55 -24.94
CA SER A 549 21.24 -14.07 -25.13
C SER A 549 21.23 -15.61 -25.16
N LEU A 550 20.46 -16.24 -24.28
CA LEU A 550 20.20 -17.68 -24.34
C LEU A 550 19.17 -17.99 -25.44
N GLN A 551 19.66 -18.48 -26.58
CA GLN A 551 18.81 -19.04 -27.64
C GLN A 551 19.35 -20.41 -28.07
N SER A 552 18.56 -21.45 -27.75
CA SER A 552 18.52 -22.77 -28.38
C SER A 552 19.80 -23.37 -29.00
N GLU A 553 20.34 -24.41 -28.36
CA GLU A 553 20.81 -25.59 -29.10
C GLU A 553 20.06 -26.83 -28.63
N TYR A 554 19.60 -27.63 -29.60
CA TYR A 554 19.07 -28.98 -29.42
C TYR A 554 20.17 -29.93 -29.88
N ILE A 555 20.64 -30.82 -29.01
CA ILE A 555 21.54 -31.91 -29.40
C ILE A 555 20.87 -33.23 -29.02
N GLN A 556 20.86 -34.16 -29.96
CA GLN A 556 20.31 -35.51 -29.78
C GLN A 556 21.33 -36.37 -29.02
N TYR A 557 20.86 -37.12 -28.03
CA TYR A 557 20.94 -38.59 -28.00
C TYR A 557 19.96 -39.15 -26.95
#